data_AF-H1KWE2-F1
#
_entry.id   AF-H1KWE2-F1
#
_cell.length_a   1.000
_cell.length_b   1.000
_cell.length_c   1.000
_cell.angle_alpha   90.00
_cell.angle_beta   90.00
_cell.angle_gamma   90.00
#
_symmetry.space_group_name_H-M   'P 1'
#
loop_
_entity.id
_entity.type
_entity.pdbx_description
1 polymer ?
#
loop_
_entity_poly.entity_id
_entity_poly.type
_entity_poly.pdbx_seq_one_letter_code
_entity_poly.pdbx_strand_id
1 'polypeptide(L)'
;MDNKKILMYGLVISLVIGILAPFLASPNPDGLESAAEKIVNEKALHHNLQQIGLEEEGTVIPSPMPDYAIEGMDKVGEIIAMIVGILIMLAVAYGVTVTIARKN
;
A
#
# COMPACT_ATOMS: atom_id res chain seq x y z
N MET A 1 2.36 23.59 -19.20
CA MET A 1 1.20 22.88 -18.62
C MET A 1 1.01 23.40 -17.20
N ASP A 2 -0.20 23.81 -16.81
CA ASP A 2 -0.39 24.48 -15.52
C ASP A 2 -0.17 23.50 -14.35
N ASN A 3 0.58 23.90 -13.32
CA ASN A 3 0.86 23.05 -12.15
C ASN A 3 -0.42 22.52 -11.49
N LYS A 4 -1.50 23.32 -11.50
CA LYS A 4 -2.83 22.92 -11.02
C LYS A 4 -3.43 21.78 -11.85
N LYS A 5 -3.22 21.78 -13.16
CA LYS A 5 -3.69 20.71 -14.06
C LYS A 5 -2.90 19.43 -13.83
N ILE A 6 -1.58 19.52 -13.66
CA ILE A 6 -0.74 18.36 -13.33
C ILE A 6 -1.20 17.70 -12.02
N LEU A 7 -1.41 18.51 -10.97
CA LEU A 7 -1.90 18.01 -9.68
C LEU A 7 -3.27 17.33 -9.81
N MET A 8 -4.18 17.95 -10.56
CA MET A 8 -5.53 17.42 -10.78
C MET A 8 -5.51 16.10 -11.56
N TYR A 9 -4.77 16.02 -12.67
CA TYR A 9 -4.65 14.81 -13.45
C TYR A 9 -3.95 13.70 -12.67
N GLY A 10 -2.90 14.02 -11.92
CA GLY A 10 -2.23 13.08 -11.03
C GLY A 10 -3.18 12.49 -10.01
N LEU A 11 -3.95 13.34 -9.31
CA LEU A 11 -4.93 12.89 -8.32
C LEU A 11 -6.01 12.00 -8.95
N VAL A 12 -6.56 12.39 -10.11
CA VAL A 12 -7.58 11.58 -10.81
C VAL A 12 -7.03 10.20 -11.18
N ILE A 13 -5.82 10.15 -11.75
CA ILE A 13 -5.17 8.88 -12.13
C ILE A 13 -4.93 8.02 -10.88
N SER A 14 -4.40 8.59 -9.79
CA SER A 14 -4.19 7.86 -8.54
C SER A 14 -5.49 7.27 -7.98
N LEU A 15 -6.59 8.04 -8.00
CA LEU A 15 -7.89 7.54 -7.53
C LEU A 15 -8.41 6.40 -8.41
N VAL A 16 -8.30 6.52 -9.74
CA VAL A 16 -8.69 5.45 -10.67
C VAL A 16 -7.90 4.17 -10.39
N ILE A 17 -6.58 4.28 -10.24
CA ILE A 17 -5.72 3.13 -9.91
C ILE A 17 -6.09 2.55 -8.55
N GLY A 18 -6.30 3.38 -7.53
CA GLY A 18 -6.65 2.93 -6.18
C GLY A 18 -7.99 2.18 -6.13
N ILE A 19 -8.99 2.61 -6.91
CA ILE A 19 -10.28 1.93 -7.00
C ILE A 19 -10.15 0.58 -7.72
N LEU A 20 -9.30 0.51 -8.75
CA LEU A 20 -9.13 -0.70 -9.53
C LEU A 20 -8.17 -1.72 -8.88
N ALA A 21 -7.25 -1.27 -8.03
CA ALA A 21 -6.23 -2.11 -7.41
C ALA A 21 -6.80 -3.35 -6.67
N PRO A 22 -7.86 -3.25 -5.84
CA PRO A 22 -8.50 -4.41 -5.21
C PRO A 22 -8.99 -5.52 -6.16
N PHE A 23 -9.23 -5.18 -7.43
CA PHE A 23 -9.72 -6.11 -8.46
C PHE A 23 -8.62 -6.59 -9.41
N LEU A 24 -7.58 -5.79 -9.60
CA LEU A 24 -6.51 -6.05 -10.56
C LEU A 24 -5.26 -6.64 -9.91
N ALA A 25 -5.08 -6.47 -8.59
CA ALA A 25 -3.98 -7.06 -7.86
C ALA A 25 -4.08 -8.60 -7.88
N SER A 26 -2.94 -9.25 -8.03
CA SER A 26 -2.85 -10.71 -7.89
C SER A 26 -3.28 -11.09 -6.47
N PRO A 27 -4.15 -12.10 -6.32
CA PRO A 27 -4.70 -12.46 -5.02
C PRO A 27 -3.71 -13.19 -4.12
N ASN A 28 -2.70 -13.89 -4.67
CA ASN A 28 -1.59 -14.53 -3.93
C ASN A 28 -0.54 -15.12 -4.91
N PRO A 29 0.75 -14.72 -4.88
CA PRO A 29 1.28 -13.60 -4.14
C PRO A 29 0.95 -12.28 -4.84
N ASP A 30 0.79 -11.21 -4.06
CA ASP A 30 0.66 -9.87 -4.62
C ASP A 30 2.01 -9.35 -5.18
N GLY A 31 2.01 -8.15 -5.75
CA GLY A 31 3.24 -7.57 -6.31
C GLY A 31 4.32 -7.24 -5.26
N LEU A 32 3.92 -6.89 -4.03
CA LEU A 32 4.83 -6.60 -2.92
C LEU A 32 5.40 -7.89 -2.34
N GLU A 33 4.55 -8.89 -2.12
CA GLU A 33 4.91 -10.21 -1.61
C GLU A 33 5.83 -10.93 -2.60
N SER A 34 5.47 -10.96 -3.89
CA SER A 34 6.33 -11.56 -4.91
C SER A 34 7.69 -10.84 -5.04
N ALA A 35 7.74 -9.53 -4.80
CA ALA A 35 8.99 -8.79 -4.76
C ALA A 35 9.81 -9.13 -3.50
N ALA A 36 9.15 -9.26 -2.35
CA ALA A 36 9.77 -9.65 -1.10
C ALA A 36 10.35 -11.08 -1.19
N GLU A 37 9.62 -12.05 -1.71
CA GLU A 37 10.07 -13.43 -1.95
C GLU A 37 11.28 -13.51 -2.89
N LYS A 38 11.40 -12.60 -3.85
CA LYS A 38 12.55 -12.58 -4.77
C LYS A 38 13.82 -12.05 -4.11
N ILE A 39 13.67 -11.13 -3.15
CA ILE A 39 14.80 -10.51 -2.45
C ILE A 39 15.21 -11.36 -1.24
N VAL A 40 14.22 -11.88 -0.53
CA VAL A 40 14.39 -12.71 0.66
C VAL A 40 14.28 -14.15 0.22
N ASN A 41 15.35 -14.93 0.35
CA ASN A 41 15.36 -16.35 -0.03
C ASN A 41 14.26 -17.12 0.74
N GLU A 42 13.11 -17.25 0.09
CA GLU A 42 11.81 -17.73 0.59
C GLU A 42 11.94 -19.06 1.34
N LYS A 43 12.74 -20.00 0.80
CA LYS A 43 13.03 -21.29 1.46
C LYS A 43 13.82 -21.16 2.76
N ALA A 44 14.78 -20.23 2.81
CA ALA A 44 15.52 -19.97 4.04
C ALA A 44 14.62 -19.23 5.04
N LEU A 45 13.82 -18.27 4.59
CA LEU A 45 12.92 -17.51 5.46
C LEU A 45 11.83 -18.40 6.05
N HIS A 46 11.08 -19.15 5.25
CA HIS A 46 10.05 -20.07 5.75
C HIS A 46 10.60 -21.14 6.68
N HIS A 47 11.77 -21.71 6.37
CA HIS A 47 12.41 -22.68 7.27
C HIS A 47 12.80 -22.07 8.63
N ASN A 48 13.30 -20.82 8.64
CA ASN A 48 13.62 -20.11 9.89
C ASN A 48 12.37 -19.63 10.64
N LEU A 49 11.33 -19.17 9.92
CA LEU A 49 10.05 -18.71 10.47
C LEU A 49 9.26 -19.87 11.12
N GLN A 50 9.22 -21.02 10.46
CA GLN A 50 8.57 -22.22 10.99
C GLN A 50 9.31 -22.73 12.25
N GLN A 51 10.63 -22.60 12.31
CA GLN A 51 11.42 -22.94 13.51
C GLN A 51 11.14 -22.03 14.71
N ILE A 52 10.67 -20.81 14.49
CA ILE A 52 10.29 -19.85 15.56
C ILE A 52 8.76 -19.72 15.72
N GLY A 53 7.98 -20.57 15.06
CA GLY A 53 6.52 -20.65 15.22
C GLY A 53 5.72 -19.54 14.54
N LEU A 54 6.27 -18.91 13.49
CA LEU A 54 5.57 -17.90 12.68
C LEU A 54 5.08 -18.54 11.39
N GLU A 55 3.77 -18.46 11.12
CA GLU A 55 3.14 -18.96 9.89
C GLU A 55 2.93 -17.86 8.84
N GLU A 56 3.07 -18.26 7.58
CA GLU A 56 2.87 -17.60 6.26
C GLU A 56 3.27 -16.13 6.05
N GLU A 57 3.01 -15.18 6.95
CA GLU A 57 3.28 -13.75 6.74
C GLU A 57 4.67 -13.27 7.18
N GLY A 58 5.49 -14.18 7.72
CA GLY A 58 6.89 -13.90 8.06
C GLY A 58 7.16 -12.73 8.99
N THR A 59 6.14 -12.25 9.71
CA THR A 59 6.23 -11.10 10.60
C THR A 59 5.98 -11.53 12.04
N VAL A 60 6.88 -11.10 12.93
CA VAL A 60 6.72 -11.26 14.39
C VAL A 60 5.54 -10.45 14.95
N ILE A 61 5.06 -9.47 14.18
CA ILE A 61 3.94 -8.59 14.52
C ILE A 61 3.02 -8.57 13.31
N PRO A 62 1.75 -8.99 13.44
CA PRO A 62 0.81 -9.00 12.32
C PRO A 62 0.61 -7.58 11.78
N SER A 63 0.41 -7.47 10.46
CA SER A 63 0.06 -6.19 9.84
C SER A 63 -1.20 -5.61 10.49
N PRO A 64 -1.23 -4.32 10.85
CA PRO A 64 -2.42 -3.70 11.44
C PRO A 64 -3.62 -3.65 10.47
N MET A 65 -3.39 -3.79 9.16
CA MET A 65 -4.43 -3.82 8.13
C MET A 65 -3.91 -4.62 6.92
N PRO A 66 -3.92 -5.97 6.99
CA PRO A 66 -3.48 -6.81 5.87
C PRO A 66 -4.39 -6.59 4.66
N ASP A 67 -3.79 -6.52 3.47
CA ASP A 67 -4.47 -6.30 2.18
C ASP A 67 -5.46 -5.13 2.14
N TYR A 68 -5.30 -4.14 3.04
CA TYR A 68 -6.24 -3.04 3.21
C TYR A 68 -7.66 -3.48 3.61
N ALA A 69 -7.81 -4.69 4.17
CA ALA A 69 -9.08 -5.27 4.54
C ALA A 69 -9.70 -4.53 5.74
N ILE A 70 -11.00 -4.24 5.64
CA ILE A 70 -11.81 -3.69 6.74
C ILE A 70 -12.90 -4.71 7.05
N GLU A 71 -12.95 -5.16 8.31
CA GLU A 71 -13.90 -6.16 8.78
C GLU A 71 -15.35 -5.74 8.46
N GLY A 72 -16.09 -6.67 7.85
CA GLY A 72 -17.51 -6.46 7.50
C GLY A 72 -17.77 -5.59 6.27
N MET A 73 -16.73 -5.18 5.52
CA MET A 73 -16.87 -4.32 4.34
C MET A 73 -16.33 -4.93 3.04
N ASP A 74 -15.76 -6.14 3.08
CA ASP A 74 -15.19 -6.85 1.93
C ASP A 74 -14.38 -5.92 1.00
N LYS A 75 -14.52 -6.07 -0.33
CA LYS A 75 -13.84 -5.23 -1.32
C LYS A 75 -14.19 -3.75 -1.23
N VAL A 76 -15.35 -3.38 -0.69
CA VAL A 76 -15.70 -1.97 -0.49
C VAL A 76 -14.79 -1.35 0.58
N GLY A 77 -14.44 -2.11 1.61
CA GLY A 77 -13.48 -1.72 2.64
C GLY A 77 -12.10 -1.40 2.05
N GLU A 78 -11.59 -2.30 1.21
CA GLU A 78 -10.28 -2.12 0.55
C GLU A 78 -10.25 -0.86 -0.33
N ILE A 79 -11.31 -0.61 -1.12
CA ILE A 79 -11.41 0.62 -1.94
C ILE A 79 -11.39 1.87 -1.07
N ILE A 80 -12.12 1.87 0.05
CA ILE A 80 -12.17 3.01 0.98
C ILE A 80 -10.80 3.23 1.60
N ALA A 81 -10.14 2.17 2.07
CA ALA A 81 -8.80 2.24 2.64
C ALA A 81 -7.79 2.83 1.63
N MET A 82 -7.85 2.41 0.36
CA MET A 82 -7.02 2.94 -0.72
C MET A 82 -7.27 4.43 -0.98
N ILE A 83 -8.54 4.84 -1.11
CA ILE A 83 -8.90 6.26 -1.33
C ILE A 83 -8.41 7.12 -0.17
N VAL A 84 -8.66 6.70 1.08
CA VAL A 84 -8.23 7.43 2.27
C VAL A 84 -6.70 7.52 2.32
N GLY A 85 -5.99 6.42 2.02
CA GLY A 85 -4.54 6.39 1.93
C GLY A 85 -3.99 7.39 0.90
N ILE A 86 -4.60 7.47 -0.29
CA ILE A 86 -4.23 8.44 -1.33
C ILE A 86 -4.40 9.88 -0.83
N LEU A 87 -5.52 10.19 -0.17
CA LEU A 87 -5.78 11.53 0.35
C LEU A 87 -4.83 11.92 1.48
N ILE A 88 -4.53 10.99 2.39
CA ILE A 88 -3.55 11.20 3.46
C ILE A 88 -2.18 11.47 2.84
N MET A 89 -1.73 10.65 1.89
CA MET A 89 -0.43 10.85 1.24
C MET A 89 -0.36 12.17 0.47
N LEU A 90 -1.43 12.58 -0.19
CA LEU A 90 -1.50 13.90 -0.83
C LEU A 90 -1.33 15.03 0.20
N ALA A 91 -2.02 14.95 1.34
CA ALA A 91 -1.94 15.93 2.41
C ALA A 91 -0.53 15.99 3.03
N VAL A 92 0.09 14.82 3.28
CA VAL A 92 1.47 14.72 3.80
C VAL A 92 2.46 15.31 2.80
N ALA A 93 2.40 14.92 1.53
CA ALA A 93 3.30 15.43 0.49
C ALA A 93 3.16 16.95 0.35
N TYR A 94 1.93 17.47 0.35
CA TYR A 94 1.68 18.90 0.32
C TYR A 94 2.24 19.60 1.57
N GLY A 95 1.97 19.06 2.76
CA GLY A 95 2.46 19.61 4.03
C GLY A 95 3.99 19.67 4.12
N VAL A 96 4.67 18.60 3.71
CA VAL A 96 6.14 18.54 3.63
C VAL A 96 6.66 19.59 2.65
N THR A 97 6.08 19.66 1.45
CA THR A 97 6.50 20.63 0.42
C THR A 97 6.35 22.07 0.91
N VAL A 98 5.22 22.40 1.55
CA VAL A 98 4.98 23.74 2.12
C VAL A 98 5.96 24.04 3.25
N THR A 99 6.24 23.07 4.12
CA THR A 99 7.15 23.27 5.26
C THR A 99 8.59 23.52 4.79
N ILE A 100 9.05 22.79 3.78
CA ILE A 100 10.38 22.99 3.18
C ILE A 100 10.43 24.32 2.42
N ALA A 101 9.40 24.62 1.62
CA ALA A 101 9.35 25.85 0.83
C ALA A 101 9.29 27.13 1.69
N ARG A 102 8.77 27.06 2.92
CA ARG A 102 8.77 28.18 3.87
C ARG A 102 10.14 28.44 4.51
N LYS A 103 11.06 27.48 4.46
CA LYS A 103 12.39 27.57 5.07
C LYS A 103 13.45 28.15 4.12
N ASN A 104 13.13 28.25 2.83
CA ASN A 104 13.92 28.95 1.81
C ASN A 104 13.36 30.34 1.57
#